data_AF-T5A8K6-F1
#
_entry.id   AF-T5A8K6-F1
#
_cell.length_a   1.000
_cell.length_b   1.000
_cell.length_c   1.000
_cell.angle_alpha   90.00
_cell.angle_beta   90.00
_cell.angle_gamma   90.00
#
_symmetry.space_group_name_H-M   'P 1'
#
loop_
_entity.id
_entity.type
_entity.pdbx_description
1 polymer ?
#
loop_
_entity_poly.entity_id
_entity_poly.type
_entity_poly.pdbx_seq_one_letter_code
_entity_poly.pdbx_strand_id
1 'polypeptide(L)'
;MNGGLQVVNPSAVLYRQILAHMEADAANMDFADQSLLSDLYRGRWVPLPYVYNALKTMRWPGVHDAIWRDEHVKNMHYILSPKPWDELDEQGEWTGTDPTHQWWVDMNRDRKRAERLQGIPDDGF
;
A
#
# COMPACT_ATOMS: atom_id res chain seq x y z
N MET A 1 11.29 -2.82 -7.68
CA MET A 1 10.89 -2.31 -6.34
C MET A 1 9.37 -2.35 -6.22
N ASN A 2 8.76 -2.23 -5.04
CA ASN A 2 7.30 -2.05 -4.92
C ASN A 2 6.93 -0.56 -5.01
N GLY A 3 5.89 -0.22 -5.77
CA GLY A 3 5.48 1.17 -6.01
C GLY A 3 4.71 1.83 -4.85
N GLY A 4 4.14 1.05 -3.93
CA GLY A 4 3.16 1.51 -2.93
C GLY A 4 3.70 2.40 -1.81
N LEU A 5 5.02 2.43 -1.58
CA LEU A 5 5.65 3.40 -0.70
C LEU A 5 7.06 3.71 -1.18
N GLN A 6 7.34 5.01 -1.28
CA GLN A 6 8.61 5.53 -1.76
C GLN A 6 8.96 6.77 -0.94
N VAL A 7 10.24 6.92 -0.62
CA VAL A 7 10.79 8.16 -0.04
C VAL A 7 11.48 8.90 -1.16
N VAL A 8 10.93 10.04 -1.55
CA VAL A 8 11.39 10.83 -2.70
C VAL A 8 11.70 12.26 -2.29
N ASN A 9 12.65 12.89 -2.99
CA ASN A 9 12.83 14.33 -2.93
C ASN A 9 12.18 14.96 -4.18
N PRO A 10 11.11 15.75 -4.04
CA PRO A 10 10.47 16.40 -5.17
C PRO A 10 11.46 17.19 -6.02
N SER A 11 11.46 16.95 -7.32
CA SER A 11 12.38 17.60 -8.26
C SER A 11 11.76 17.73 -9.63
N ALA A 12 11.67 18.97 -10.13
CA ALA A 12 11.17 19.23 -11.47
C ALA A 12 12.04 18.59 -12.56
N VAL A 13 13.35 18.42 -12.30
CA VAL A 13 14.27 17.75 -13.23
C VAL A 13 13.94 16.26 -13.30
N LEU A 14 13.80 15.60 -12.14
CA LEU A 14 13.48 14.16 -12.08
C LEU A 14 12.08 13.88 -12.62
N TYR A 15 11.12 14.76 -12.35
CA TYR A 15 9.77 14.66 -12.90
C TYR A 15 9.77 14.66 -14.43
N ARG A 16 10.51 15.59 -15.07
CA ARG A 16 10.64 15.61 -16.54
C ARG A 16 11.31 14.37 -17.09
N GLN A 17 12.28 13.79 -16.36
CA GLN A 17 12.91 12.52 -16.76
C GLN A 17 11.91 11.37 -16.73
N ILE A 18 11.07 11.30 -15.69
CA ILE A 18 10.00 10.29 -15.56
C ILE A 18 9.02 10.41 -16.73
N LEU A 19 8.57 11.64 -17.04
CA LEU A 19 7.66 11.88 -18.16
C LEU A 19 8.28 11.45 -19.51
N ALA A 20 9.52 11.87 -19.78
CA ALA A 20 10.19 11.52 -21.03
C ALA A 20 10.38 10.00 -21.20
N HIS A 21 10.71 9.28 -20.11
CA HIS A 21 10.85 7.82 -20.15
C HIS A 21 9.50 7.13 -20.37
N MET A 22 8.45 7.62 -19.71
CA MET A 22 7.09 7.12 -19.89
C MET A 22 6.61 7.32 -21.33
N GLU A 23 6.78 8.51 -21.91
CA GLU A 23 6.34 8.81 -23.27
C GLU A 23 7.07 7.98 -24.34
N ALA A 24 8.33 7.60 -24.09
CA ALA A 24 9.13 6.82 -25.02
C ALA A 24 8.75 5.32 -25.06
N ASP A 25 8.25 4.74 -23.97
CA ASP A 25 8.11 3.28 -23.82
C ASP A 25 6.85 2.84 -23.03
N ALA A 26 5.81 3.67 -22.99
CA ALA A 26 4.59 3.42 -22.19
C ALA A 26 3.93 2.05 -22.50
N ALA A 27 4.03 1.57 -23.73
CA ALA A 27 3.36 0.34 -24.17
C ALA A 27 3.93 -0.94 -23.54
N ASN A 28 5.17 -0.91 -23.01
CA ASN A 28 5.86 -2.08 -22.46
C ASN A 28 5.90 -2.09 -20.93
N MET A 29 5.16 -1.20 -20.26
CA MET A 29 5.16 -1.08 -18.80
C MET A 29 4.07 -1.94 -18.16
N ASP A 30 4.38 -3.22 -17.93
CA ASP A 30 3.45 -4.22 -17.35
C ASP A 30 2.84 -3.83 -15.99
N PHE A 31 3.54 -2.97 -15.24
CA PHE A 31 3.05 -2.37 -13.99
C PHE A 31 3.33 -0.87 -14.02
N ALA A 32 2.29 -0.06 -14.17
CA ALA A 32 2.35 1.38 -14.46
C ALA A 32 3.52 2.14 -13.79
N ASP A 33 3.36 2.57 -12.54
CA ASP A 33 4.36 3.36 -11.82
C ASP A 33 5.56 2.49 -11.38
N GLN A 34 5.30 1.24 -11.00
CA GLN A 34 6.32 0.37 -10.43
C GLN A 34 7.39 -0.02 -11.43
N SER A 35 7.00 -0.47 -12.64
CA SER A 35 7.93 -0.84 -13.71
C SER A 35 8.64 0.40 -14.24
N LEU A 36 7.91 1.50 -14.45
CA LEU A 36 8.47 2.79 -14.89
C LEU A 36 9.63 3.23 -14.01
N LEU A 37 9.41 3.32 -12.69
CA LEU A 37 10.41 3.82 -11.76
C LEU A 37 11.53 2.80 -11.51
N SER A 38 11.20 1.50 -11.47
CA SER A 38 12.20 0.44 -11.30
C SER A 38 13.17 0.39 -12.47
N ASP A 39 12.68 0.58 -13.69
CA ASP A 39 13.48 0.56 -14.91
C ASP A 39 14.31 1.84 -15.04
N LEU A 40 13.65 3.00 -15.01
CA LEU A 40 14.31 4.31 -15.14
C LEU A 40 15.42 4.49 -14.09
N TYR A 41 15.18 4.12 -12.84
CA TYR A 41 16.14 4.28 -11.74
C TYR A 41 16.84 2.98 -11.32
N ARG A 42 16.98 2.02 -12.24
CA ARG A 42 17.71 0.77 -11.97
C ARG A 42 19.09 1.03 -11.34
N GLY A 43 19.37 0.36 -10.22
CA GLY A 43 20.62 0.52 -9.47
C GLY A 43 20.79 1.85 -8.73
N ARG A 44 19.77 2.72 -8.74
CA ARG A 44 19.79 4.07 -8.14
C ARG A 44 18.75 4.24 -7.02
N TRP A 45 18.23 3.14 -6.49
CA TRP A 45 17.32 3.12 -5.34
C TRP A 45 17.92 2.32 -4.19
N VAL A 46 17.51 2.67 -2.97
CA VAL A 46 17.90 1.98 -1.73
C VAL A 46 16.67 1.23 -1.19
N PRO A 47 16.76 -0.08 -0.90
CA PRO A 47 15.64 -0.83 -0.34
C PRO A 47 15.31 -0.35 1.07
N LEU A 48 14.02 -0.26 1.38
CA LEU A 48 13.54 -0.18 2.75
C LEU A 48 13.26 -1.59 3.29
N PRO A 49 13.41 -1.81 4.62
CA PRO A 49 12.92 -3.03 5.25
C PRO A 49 11.44 -3.26 4.94
N TYR A 50 11.05 -4.52 4.71
CA TYR A 50 9.69 -4.86 4.27
C TYR A 50 8.61 -4.31 5.21
N VAL A 51 8.90 -4.17 6.52
CA VAL A 51 7.95 -3.68 7.52
C VAL A 51 7.41 -2.27 7.24
N TYR A 52 8.08 -1.49 6.41
CA TYR A 52 7.63 -0.15 6.00
C TYR A 52 6.69 -0.16 4.79
N ASN A 53 6.57 -1.27 4.08
CA ASN A 53 5.67 -1.44 2.94
C ASN A 53 5.31 -2.93 2.82
N ALA A 54 4.79 -3.48 3.92
CA ALA A 54 4.58 -4.91 4.04
C ALA A 54 3.41 -5.29 3.12
N LEU A 55 3.55 -6.30 2.27
CA LEU A 55 2.42 -6.78 1.46
C LEU A 55 1.63 -7.78 2.30
N LYS A 56 0.29 -7.68 2.33
CA LYS A 56 -0.53 -8.61 3.15
C LYS A 56 -0.25 -10.08 2.84
N THR A 57 0.08 -10.38 1.58
CA THR A 57 0.38 -11.73 1.09
C THR A 57 1.67 -12.31 1.67
N MET A 58 2.59 -11.48 2.18
CA MET A 58 3.81 -11.96 2.84
C MET A 58 3.52 -12.69 4.15
N ARG A 59 2.39 -12.40 4.79
CA ARG A 59 1.93 -13.10 6.00
C ARG A 59 1.40 -14.50 5.71
N TRP A 60 1.04 -14.81 4.46
CA TRP A 60 0.41 -16.08 4.12
C TRP A 60 1.38 -17.26 4.28
N PRO A 61 0.89 -18.43 4.74
CA PRO A 61 1.72 -19.62 4.89
C PRO A 61 2.46 -19.97 3.60
N GLY A 62 3.78 -20.17 3.69
CA GLY A 62 4.63 -20.57 2.57
C GLY A 62 5.04 -19.44 1.62
N VAL A 63 4.63 -18.19 1.87
CA VAL A 63 5.05 -17.03 1.08
C VAL A 63 6.29 -16.40 1.72
N HIS A 64 6.12 -15.71 2.86
CA HIS A 64 7.21 -15.14 3.65
C HIS A 64 6.91 -15.23 5.17
N ASP A 65 6.03 -16.14 5.57
CA ASP A 65 5.57 -16.35 6.94
C ASP A 65 6.74 -16.62 7.91
N ALA A 66 7.80 -17.29 7.46
CA ALA A 66 8.99 -17.55 8.26
C ALA A 66 9.67 -16.29 8.82
N ILE A 67 9.67 -15.19 8.05
CA ILE A 67 10.30 -13.92 8.42
C ILE A 67 9.30 -12.87 8.92
N TRP A 68 8.01 -13.12 8.77
CA TRP A 68 6.95 -12.19 9.13
C TRP A 68 6.77 -12.08 10.66
N ARG A 69 6.64 -10.86 11.17
CA ARG A 69 6.40 -10.56 12.60
C ARG A 69 5.33 -9.46 12.68
N ASP A 70 4.14 -9.80 13.17
CA ASP A 70 2.98 -8.89 13.24
C ASP A 70 3.37 -7.58 13.95
N GLU A 71 4.10 -7.68 15.07
CA GLU A 71 4.53 -6.60 15.94
C GLU A 71 5.58 -5.64 15.33
N HIS A 72 6.26 -6.06 14.25
CA HIS A 72 7.27 -5.24 13.60
C HIS A 72 6.73 -4.44 12.41
N VAL A 73 5.58 -4.85 11.85
CA VAL A 73 4.96 -4.15 10.71
C VAL A 73 4.62 -2.71 11.11
N LYS A 74 5.06 -1.75 10.29
CA LYS A 74 4.79 -0.33 10.49
C LYS A 74 3.73 0.18 9.53
N ASN A 75 3.79 -0.24 8.27
CA ASN A 75 2.77 0.09 7.27
C ASN A 75 2.35 -1.18 6.52
N MET A 76 1.05 -1.42 6.48
CA MET A 76 0.44 -2.52 5.75
C MET A 76 -0.01 -2.05 4.36
N HIS A 77 0.41 -2.76 3.32
CA HIS A 77 0.00 -2.56 1.93
C HIS A 77 -1.03 -3.63 1.56
N TYR A 78 -2.30 -3.23 1.51
CA TYR A 78 -3.43 -4.05 1.06
C TYR A 78 -3.45 -4.17 -0.47
N ILE A 79 -2.45 -4.87 -1.01
CA ILE A 79 -2.36 -5.20 -2.44
C ILE A 79 -3.43 -6.23 -2.82
N LEU A 80 -3.83 -6.27 -4.10
CA LEU A 80 -4.88 -7.16 -4.64
C LEU A 80 -6.28 -6.88 -4.08
N SER A 81 -7.27 -7.59 -4.61
CA SER A 81 -8.66 -7.62 -4.13
C SER A 81 -8.91 -8.90 -3.33
N PRO A 82 -9.92 -8.92 -2.44
CA PRO A 82 -10.69 -7.76 -1.98
C PRO A 82 -9.86 -6.78 -1.15
N LYS A 83 -10.33 -5.53 -1.04
CA LYS A 83 -9.85 -4.55 -0.06
C LYS A 83 -10.56 -4.75 1.28
N PRO A 84 -9.99 -4.29 2.40
CA PRO A 84 -10.62 -4.45 3.71
C PRO A 84 -12.06 -3.88 3.79
N TRP A 85 -12.31 -2.75 3.13
CA TRP A 85 -13.64 -2.14 3.07
C TRP A 85 -14.64 -2.85 2.16
N ASP A 86 -14.19 -3.77 1.30
CA ASP A 86 -15.09 -4.60 0.47
C ASP A 86 -15.67 -5.78 1.26
N GLU A 87 -15.18 -6.02 2.48
CA GLU A 87 -15.57 -7.15 3.34
C GLU A 87 -16.44 -6.72 4.53
N LEU A 88 -17.09 -5.56 4.43
CA LEU A 88 -18.06 -5.07 5.40
C LEU A 88 -19.48 -5.40 4.95
N ASP A 89 -20.33 -5.86 5.88
CA ASP A 89 -21.76 -6.02 5.63
C ASP A 89 -22.51 -4.67 5.69
N GLU A 90 -23.83 -4.71 5.47
CA GLU A 90 -24.69 -3.52 5.53
C GLU A 90 -24.71 -2.84 6.92
N GLN A 91 -24.30 -3.56 7.96
CA GLN A 91 -24.19 -3.06 9.34
C GLN A 91 -22.78 -2.54 9.66
N GLY A 92 -21.83 -2.66 8.72
CA GLY A 92 -20.42 -2.27 8.91
C GLY A 92 -19.61 -3.26 9.73
N GLU A 93 -20.07 -4.52 9.81
CA GLU A 93 -19.34 -5.61 10.45
C GLU A 93 -18.48 -6.38 9.44
N TRP A 94 -17.28 -6.77 9.89
CA TRP A 94 -16.33 -7.50 9.05
C TRP A 94 -16.76 -8.95 8.85
N THR A 95 -16.75 -9.39 7.59
CA THR A 95 -17.19 -10.73 7.15
C THR A 95 -16.07 -11.54 6.50
N GLY A 96 -14.87 -10.98 6.42
CA GLY A 96 -13.72 -11.60 5.78
C GLY A 96 -13.04 -12.69 6.62
N THR A 97 -11.95 -13.21 6.08
CA THR A 97 -11.13 -14.25 6.74
C THR A 97 -9.67 -13.88 6.92
N ASP A 98 -9.19 -12.83 6.23
CA ASP A 98 -7.81 -12.35 6.35
C ASP A 98 -7.66 -11.48 7.62
N PRO A 99 -6.89 -11.90 8.64
CA PRO A 99 -6.76 -11.12 9.88
C PRO A 99 -6.20 -9.72 9.65
N THR A 100 -5.43 -9.51 8.58
CA THR A 100 -4.89 -8.18 8.26
C THR A 100 -6.00 -7.20 7.89
N HIS A 101 -7.09 -7.66 7.28
CA HIS A 101 -8.23 -6.82 6.96
C HIS A 101 -9.00 -6.41 8.22
N GLN A 102 -9.14 -7.32 9.19
CA GLN A 102 -9.74 -6.99 10.48
C GLN A 102 -8.98 -5.86 11.19
N TRP A 103 -7.65 -5.85 11.14
CA TRP A 103 -6.85 -4.76 11.71
C TRP A 103 -7.18 -3.40 11.09
N TRP A 104 -7.40 -3.35 9.77
CA TRP A 104 -7.85 -2.13 9.11
C TRP A 104 -9.24 -1.72 9.58
N VAL A 105 -10.18 -2.66 9.67
CA VAL A 105 -11.57 -2.37 10.10
C VAL A 105 -11.58 -1.79 11.51
N ASP A 106 -10.87 -2.41 12.44
CA ASP A 106 -10.79 -1.95 13.83
C ASP A 106 -10.17 -0.55 13.91
N MET A 107 -9.04 -0.33 13.22
CA MET A 107 -8.37 0.98 13.17
C MET A 107 -9.26 2.05 12.53
N ASN A 108 -9.96 1.73 11.44
CA ASN A 108 -10.85 2.68 10.76
C ASN A 108 -12.05 3.04 11.66
N ARG A 109 -12.61 2.06 12.38
CA ARG A 109 -13.69 2.27 13.35
C ARG A 109 -13.26 3.21 14.47
N ASP A 110 -12.04 3.05 14.98
CA ASP A 110 -11.46 3.94 16.00
C ASP A 110 -11.19 5.34 15.46
N ARG A 111 -10.61 5.45 14.25
CA ARG A 111 -10.43 6.73 13.54
C ARG A 111 -11.76 7.48 13.41
N LYS A 112 -12.81 6.83 12.90
CA LYS A 112 -14.14 7.41 12.72
C LYS A 112 -14.78 7.85 14.03
N ARG A 113 -14.60 7.07 15.10
CA ARG A 113 -15.06 7.45 16.43
C ARG A 113 -14.36 8.73 16.89
N ALA A 114 -13.05 8.83 16.72
CA ALA A 114 -12.28 10.01 17.08
C ALA A 114 -12.67 11.25 16.25
N GLU A 115 -12.83 11.08 14.94
CA GLU A 115 -13.25 12.14 14.01
C GLU A 115 -14.63 12.71 14.37
N ARG A 116 -15.61 11.84 14.67
CA ARG A 116 -16.95 12.27 15.12
C ARG A 116 -16.89 13.09 16.41
N LEU A 117 -16.05 12.70 17.36
CA LEU A 117 -15.86 13.47 18.61
C LEU A 117 -15.23 14.84 18.36
N GLN A 118 -14.47 15.00 17.28
CA GLN A 118 -13.86 16.26 16.86
C GLN A 118 -14.76 17.08 15.91
N GLY A 119 -15.93 16.57 15.54
CA GLY A 119 -16.83 17.23 14.58
C GLY A 119 -16.30 17.20 13.13
N ILE A 120 -15.38 16.29 12.81
CA ILE A 120 -14.88 16.10 11.45
C ILE A 120 -15.98 15.37 10.63
N PRO A 121 -16.37 15.90 9.46
CA PRO A 121 -17.36 15.26 8.59
C PRO A 121 -16.92 13.87 8.13
N ASP A 122 -17.88 13.00 7.87
CA ASP A 122 -17.62 11.68 7.31
C ASP A 122 -17.07 11.80 5.88
N ASP A 123 -15.95 11.13 5.60
CA ASP A 123 -15.27 11.10 4.29
C ASP A 123 -15.78 9.98 3.36
N GLY A 124 -16.69 9.11 3.84
CA GLY A 124 -17.25 8.01 3.05
C GLY A 124 -16.38 6.75 2.96
N PHE A 125 -15.30 6.65 3.74
CA PHE A 125 -14.40 5.48 3.83
C PHE A 125 -14.29 4.94 5.25
#